data_AF-A0A501XPJ5-F1
#
_entry.id   AF-A0A501XPJ5-F1
#
_cell.length_a   1.000
_cell.length_b   1.000
_cell.length_c   1.000
_cell.angle_alpha   90.00
_cell.angle_beta   90.00
_cell.angle_gamma   90.00
#
_symmetry.space_group_name_H-M   'P 1'
#
loop_
_entity.id
_entity.type
_entity.pdbx_description
1 polymer ?
#
loop_
_entity_poly.entity_id
_entity_poly.type
_entity_poly.pdbx_seq_one_letter_code
_entity_poly.pdbx_strand_id
1 'polypeptide(L)'
;MLINYSTDLGNDRGSLAAMVNASYLTSDQQTSADARVVQKAGTLFNPPHWRARGGLTWSRSELTLNSTFSLIGGVIDARTAAPVPVSGMTTLDLTARYRFAPDKGALAGLELSLSAWNIFNDKPGTIATSLPYDAGFDSTNYSAVGRLISFGISKSW
;
A
#
# COMPACT_ATOMS: atom_id res chain seq x y z
N MET A 1 9.07 12.40 -3.63
CA MET A 1 8.58 12.84 -4.96
C MET A 1 7.12 12.46 -5.10
N LEU A 2 6.30 13.34 -5.67
CA LEU A 2 4.90 13.09 -6.01
C LEU A 2 4.66 13.52 -7.46
N ILE A 3 4.04 12.67 -8.26
CA ILE A 3 3.66 12.94 -9.65
C ILE A 3 2.20 12.55 -9.80
N ASN A 4 1.41 13.41 -10.43
CA ASN A 4 0.02 13.13 -10.79
C ASN A 4 -0.18 13.46 -12.27
N TYR A 5 -0.98 12.65 -12.95
CA TYR A 5 -1.33 12.82 -14.34
C TYR A 5 -2.80 12.43 -14.56
N SER A 6 -3.49 13.14 -15.45
CA SER A 6 -4.86 12.81 -15.84
C SER A 6 -5.08 13.17 -17.30
N THR A 7 -5.82 12.33 -18.02
CA THR A 7 -6.19 12.58 -19.41
C THR A 7 -7.57 12.00 -19.72
N ASP A 8 -8.30 12.67 -20.59
CA ASP A 8 -9.39 12.06 -21.34
C ASP A 8 -8.80 11.22 -22.49
N LEU A 9 -9.35 10.05 -22.75
CA LEU A 9 -8.89 9.14 -23.82
C LEU A 9 -9.62 9.38 -25.15
N GLY A 10 -10.65 10.23 -25.15
CA GLY A 10 -11.50 10.53 -26.31
C GLY A 10 -12.34 9.34 -26.78
N ASN A 11 -13.21 9.58 -27.77
CA ASN A 11 -14.00 8.53 -28.44
C ASN A 11 -14.74 7.59 -27.47
N ASP A 12 -15.35 8.16 -26.42
CA ASP A 12 -16.03 7.45 -25.34
C ASP A 12 -15.19 6.38 -24.63
N ARG A 13 -13.86 6.43 -24.70
CA ARG A 13 -12.96 5.47 -24.02
C ARG A 13 -12.78 5.76 -22.53
N GLY A 14 -13.34 6.87 -22.05
CA GLY A 14 -13.27 7.30 -20.66
C GLY A 14 -12.01 8.13 -20.36
N SER A 15 -11.69 8.26 -19.08
CA SER A 15 -10.53 8.99 -18.59
C SER A 15 -9.57 8.07 -17.84
N LEU A 16 -8.29 8.45 -17.83
CA LEU A 16 -7.23 7.78 -17.12
C LEU A 16 -6.55 8.77 -16.18
N ALA A 17 -6.39 8.40 -14.92
CA ALA A 17 -5.61 9.14 -13.94
C ALA A 17 -4.52 8.23 -13.36
N ALA A 18 -3.32 8.78 -13.18
CA ALA A 18 -2.20 8.08 -12.58
C ALA A 18 -1.57 8.94 -11.48
N MET A 19 -1.14 8.30 -10.39
CA MET A 19 -0.35 8.94 -9.35
C MET A 19 0.84 8.08 -8.98
N VAL A 20 1.96 8.71 -8.61
CA VAL A 20 3.13 8.04 -8.06
C VAL A 20 3.71 8.90 -6.93
N ASN A 21 3.91 8.29 -5.77
CA ASN A 21 4.64 8.87 -4.65
C ASN A 21 5.80 7.93 -4.28
N ALA A 22 7.00 8.49 -4.07
CA ALA A 22 8.14 7.73 -3.58
C ALA A 22 8.98 8.58 -2.63
N SER A 23 9.53 7.96 -1.60
CA SER A 23 10.48 8.56 -0.66
C SER A 23 11.67 7.65 -0.42
N TYR A 24 12.82 8.30 -0.23
CA TYR A 24 14.01 7.70 0.35
C TYR A 24 14.33 8.45 1.64
N LEU A 25 14.53 7.73 2.74
CA LEU A 25 14.88 8.31 4.04
C LEU A 25 16.25 7.81 4.48
N THR A 26 17.09 8.74 4.89
CA THR A 26 18.27 8.47 5.73
C THR A 26 18.03 9.12 7.07
N SER A 27 18.31 8.41 8.15
CA SER A 27 18.13 8.92 9.51
C SER A 27 19.15 8.27 10.41
N ASP A 28 19.84 9.11 11.17
CA ASP A 28 20.84 8.75 12.14
C ASP A 28 20.49 9.38 13.49
N GLN A 29 20.85 8.72 14.58
CA GLN A 29 20.63 9.19 15.94
C GLN A 29 21.95 9.30 16.69
N GLN A 30 22.15 10.43 17.35
CA GLN A 30 23.24 10.66 18.29
C GLN A 30 22.65 11.27 19.58
N THR A 31 22.84 10.63 20.73
CA THR A 31 22.16 10.99 21.98
C THR A 31 22.93 12.01 22.83
N SER A 32 24.23 12.17 22.59
CA SER A 32 25.08 13.23 23.16
C SER A 32 26.24 13.49 22.20
N ALA A 33 26.96 14.60 22.36
CA ALA A 33 28.07 14.97 21.48
C ALA A 33 29.16 13.87 21.37
N ASP A 34 29.40 13.14 22.46
CA ASP A 34 30.41 12.08 22.52
C ASP A 34 29.85 10.68 22.21
N ALA A 35 28.53 10.54 22.06
CA ALA A 35 27.91 9.26 21.75
C ALA A 35 28.18 8.83 20.31
N ARG A 36 28.20 7.52 20.06
CA ARG A 36 28.26 6.96 18.71
C ARG A 36 26.99 7.32 17.92
N VAL A 37 27.18 7.71 16.66
CA VAL A 37 26.08 7.86 15.69
C VAL A 37 25.54 6.48 15.30
N VAL A 38 24.23 6.28 15.43
CA VAL A 38 23.54 5.03 15.11
C VAL A 38 22.55 5.27 13.99
N GLN A 39 22.70 4.53 12.89
CA GLN A 39 21.73 4.55 11.80
C GLN A 39 20.38 3.99 12.25
N LYS A 40 19.31 4.72 11.96
CA LYS A 40 17.92 4.35 12.24
C LYS A 40 17.18 3.94 11.00
N ALA A 41 17.21 4.75 9.95
CA ALA A 41 16.51 4.40 8.72
C ALA A 41 17.05 3.08 8.15
N GLY A 42 16.15 2.20 7.74
CA GLY A 42 16.51 0.88 7.21
C GLY A 42 16.84 -0.17 8.27
N THR A 43 16.60 0.10 9.56
CA THR A 43 16.76 -0.90 10.63
C THR A 43 15.41 -1.36 11.19
N LEU A 44 15.38 -2.54 11.80
CA LEU A 44 14.17 -3.14 12.36
C LEU A 44 13.44 -2.16 13.32
N PHE A 45 12.11 -2.08 13.18
CA PHE A 45 11.22 -1.19 13.94
C PHE A 45 11.47 0.31 13.73
N ASN A 46 12.22 0.67 12.68
CA ASN A 46 12.41 2.04 12.22
C ASN A 46 11.95 2.16 10.77
N PRO A 47 11.65 3.37 10.26
CA PRO A 47 11.19 3.50 8.89
C PRO A 47 12.21 2.92 7.89
N PRO A 48 11.77 2.12 6.91
CA PRO A 48 12.65 1.62 5.87
C PRO A 48 13.16 2.77 5.02
N HIS A 49 14.30 2.53 4.36
CA HIS A 49 14.87 3.51 3.46
C HIS A 49 13.90 3.92 2.35
N TRP A 50 13.27 2.95 1.68
CA TRP A 50 12.36 3.21 0.57
C TRP A 50 10.90 3.00 0.94
N ARG A 51 10.04 3.93 0.54
CA ARG A 51 8.60 3.71 0.43
C ARG A 51 8.11 4.27 -0.89
N ALA A 52 7.22 3.56 -1.57
CA ALA A 52 6.57 4.06 -2.77
C ALA A 52 5.12 3.59 -2.87
N ARG A 53 4.30 4.38 -3.55
CA ARG A 53 2.92 4.05 -3.87
C ARG A 53 2.58 4.59 -5.25
N GLY A 54 2.06 3.73 -6.11
CA GLY A 54 1.55 4.08 -7.44
C GLY A 54 0.05 3.78 -7.52
N GLY A 55 -0.68 4.57 -8.30
CA GLY A 55 -2.10 4.37 -8.56
C GLY A 55 -2.43 4.60 -10.02
N LEU A 56 -3.35 3.79 -10.56
CA LEU A 56 -3.92 3.96 -11.89
C LEU A 56 -5.43 3.79 -11.79
N THR A 57 -6.17 4.83 -12.16
CA THR A 57 -7.62 4.83 -12.21
C THR A 57 -8.06 5.02 -13.65
N TRP A 58 -8.92 4.12 -14.12
CA TRP A 58 -9.64 4.29 -15.37
C TRP A 58 -11.13 4.40 -15.07
N SER A 59 -11.80 5.37 -15.67
CA SER A 59 -13.23 5.55 -15.51
C SER A 59 -13.90 5.80 -16.85
N ARG A 60 -14.98 5.06 -17.12
CA ARG A 60 -15.81 5.20 -18.32
C ARG A 60 -17.27 5.05 -17.92
N SER A 61 -18.03 6.13 -18.05
CA SER A 61 -19.47 6.16 -17.73
C SER A 61 -19.76 5.61 -16.32
N GLU A 62 -20.42 4.46 -16.21
CA GLU A 62 -20.82 3.79 -14.96
C GLU A 62 -19.67 3.03 -14.29
N LEU A 63 -18.62 2.68 -15.04
CA LEU A 63 -17.55 1.79 -14.59
C LEU A 63 -16.30 2.58 -14.19
N THR A 64 -15.78 2.28 -13.00
CA THR A 64 -14.46 2.73 -12.54
C THR A 64 -13.62 1.53 -12.13
N LEU A 65 -12.40 1.45 -12.65
CA LEU A 65 -11.38 0.48 -12.27
C LEU A 65 -10.21 1.24 -11.64
N ASN A 66 -9.74 0.79 -10.49
CA ASN A 66 -8.58 1.33 -9.81
C ASN A 66 -7.58 0.22 -9.52
N SER A 67 -6.30 0.50 -9.74
CA SER A 67 -5.18 -0.32 -9.35
C SER A 67 -4.24 0.50 -8.49
N THR A 68 -3.74 -0.08 -7.40
CA THR A 68 -2.78 0.58 -6.52
C THR A 68 -1.64 -0.37 -6.19
N PHE A 69 -0.43 0.06 -6.50
CA PHE A 69 0.80 -0.62 -6.15
C PHE A 69 1.41 0.04 -4.92
N SER A 70 1.84 -0.73 -3.93
CA SER A 70 2.53 -0.22 -2.74
C SER A 70 3.82 -0.98 -2.51
N LEU A 71 4.91 -0.26 -2.25
CA LEU A 71 6.24 -0.80 -1.94
C LEU A 71 6.70 -0.23 -0.60
N ILE A 72 7.07 -1.12 0.31
CA ILE A 72 7.74 -0.80 1.56
C ILE A 72 9.06 -1.57 1.57
N GLY A 73 10.19 -0.85 1.59
CA GLY A 73 11.51 -1.46 1.55
C GLY A 73 11.80 -2.37 2.73
N GLY A 74 12.76 -3.28 2.55
CA GLY A 74 13.28 -4.13 3.63
C GLY A 74 14.06 -3.34 4.68
N VAL A 75 14.33 -4.00 5.79
CA VAL A 75 15.09 -3.47 6.93
C VAL A 75 16.16 -4.47 7.37
N ILE A 76 17.09 -4.03 8.19
CA ILE A 76 18.11 -4.87 8.81
C ILE A 76 17.77 -5.07 10.29
N ASP A 77 17.67 -6.33 10.73
CA ASP A 77 17.65 -6.70 12.13
C ASP A 77 19.08 -6.78 12.67
N ALA A 78 19.51 -5.73 13.36
CA ALA A 78 20.83 -5.62 13.98
C ALA A 78 20.82 -5.91 15.50
N ARG A 79 19.81 -6.64 16.01
CA ARG A 79 19.72 -7.01 17.44
C ARG A 79 20.73 -8.07 17.86
N THR A 80 21.40 -8.73 16.91
CA THR A 80 22.47 -9.71 17.16
C THR A 80 23.79 -9.24 16.51
N ALA A 81 24.90 -9.90 16.85
CA ALA A 81 26.22 -9.59 16.30
C ALA A 81 26.32 -9.81 14.78
N ALA A 82 25.43 -10.64 14.21
CA ALA A 82 25.33 -10.88 12.77
C ALA A 82 24.00 -10.27 12.27
N PRO A 83 24.02 -9.07 11.65
CA PRO A 83 22.81 -8.44 11.17
C PRO A 83 22.09 -9.29 10.12
N VAL A 84 20.77 -9.41 10.24
CA VAL A 84 19.94 -10.22 9.34
C VAL A 84 19.05 -9.31 8.48
N PRO A 85 19.05 -9.44 7.15
CA PRO A 85 18.11 -8.72 6.31
C PRO A 85 16.69 -9.28 6.48
N VAL A 86 15.74 -8.38 6.66
CA VAL A 86 14.29 -8.67 6.71
C VAL A 86 13.67 -8.12 5.44
N SER A 87 12.95 -8.96 4.70
CA SER A 87 12.33 -8.56 3.44
C SER A 87 11.29 -7.46 3.65
N GLY A 88 11.17 -6.58 2.65
CA GLY A 88 10.12 -5.60 2.59
C GLY A 88 8.75 -6.21 2.26
N MET A 89 7.80 -5.36 1.86
CA MET A 89 6.46 -5.76 1.45
C MET A 89 6.05 -5.00 0.20
N THR A 90 5.55 -5.72 -0.80
CA THR A 90 5.07 -5.20 -2.08
C THR A 90 3.67 -5.72 -2.36
N THR A 91 2.68 -4.82 -2.42
CA THR A 91 1.28 -5.19 -2.65
C THR A 91 0.73 -4.58 -3.93
N LEU A 92 -0.23 -5.30 -4.52
CA LEU A 92 -1.08 -4.80 -5.58
C LEU A 92 -2.53 -4.94 -5.12
N ASP A 93 -3.25 -3.83 -5.13
CA ASP A 93 -4.66 -3.74 -4.78
C ASP A 93 -5.46 -3.38 -6.04
N LEU A 94 -6.63 -4.01 -6.21
CA LEU A 94 -7.53 -3.78 -7.33
C LEU A 94 -8.94 -3.49 -6.81
N THR A 95 -9.60 -2.49 -7.39
CA THR A 95 -11.00 -2.17 -7.12
C THR A 95 -11.75 -1.96 -8.43
N ALA A 96 -12.88 -2.62 -8.57
CA ALA A 96 -13.87 -2.35 -9.61
C ALA A 96 -15.14 -1.79 -8.97
N ARG A 97 -15.72 -0.77 -9.59
CA ARG A 97 -16.95 -0.13 -9.15
C ARG A 97 -17.86 0.10 -10.35
N TYR A 98 -19.11 -0.28 -10.21
CA TYR A 98 -20.15 -0.02 -11.21
C TYR A 98 -21.30 0.73 -10.56
N ARG A 99 -21.57 1.94 -11.05
CA ARG A 99 -22.66 2.78 -10.56
C ARG A 99 -23.75 2.85 -11.61
N PHE A 100 -24.92 2.32 -11.28
CA PHE A 100 -26.08 2.39 -12.15
C PHE A 100 -26.50 3.86 -12.34
N ALA A 101 -26.91 4.20 -13.56
CA ALA A 101 -27.38 5.54 -13.88
C ALA A 101 -28.52 5.97 -12.93
N PRO A 102 -28.63 7.27 -12.61
CA PRO A 102 -29.64 7.79 -11.69
C PRO A 102 -31.08 7.78 -12.25
N ASP A 103 -31.27 7.26 -13.47
CA ASP A 103 -32.53 7.22 -14.20
C ASP A 103 -33.63 6.43 -13.45
N LYS A 104 -34.90 6.67 -13.77
CA LYS A 104 -36.04 6.02 -13.10
C LYS A 104 -35.99 4.48 -13.28
N GLY A 105 -35.87 3.77 -12.16
CA GLY A 105 -35.93 2.30 -12.12
C GLY A 105 -35.52 1.74 -10.76
N ALA A 106 -35.72 0.43 -10.55
CA ALA A 106 -35.37 -0.23 -9.27
C ALA A 106 -33.88 -0.11 -8.90
N LEU A 107 -33.01 0.04 -9.90
CA LEU A 107 -31.55 0.10 -9.74
C LEU A 107 -31.00 1.54 -9.72
N ALA A 108 -31.85 2.58 -9.83
CA ALA A 108 -31.44 3.98 -9.86
C ALA A 108 -30.55 4.34 -8.66
N GLY A 109 -29.34 4.85 -8.86
CA GLY A 109 -28.46 5.20 -7.74
C GLY A 109 -27.93 4.00 -6.93
N LEU A 110 -28.05 2.77 -7.45
CA LEU A 110 -27.34 1.60 -6.92
C LEU A 110 -25.87 1.68 -7.35
N GLU A 111 -24.96 1.28 -6.48
CA GLU A 111 -23.55 1.09 -6.78
C GLU A 111 -23.09 -0.27 -6.24
N LEU A 112 -22.35 -1.00 -7.07
CA LEU A 112 -21.70 -2.25 -6.73
C LEU A 112 -20.19 -2.04 -6.74
N SER A 113 -19.49 -2.66 -5.79
CA SER A 113 -18.04 -2.61 -5.73
C SER A 113 -17.45 -3.97 -5.38
N LEU A 114 -16.31 -4.28 -6.00
CA LEU A 114 -15.48 -5.45 -5.69
C LEU A 114 -14.06 -4.95 -5.49
N SER A 115 -13.46 -5.25 -4.34
CA SER A 115 -12.07 -4.90 -4.06
C SER A 115 -11.28 -6.14 -3.64
N ALA A 116 -10.05 -6.22 -4.11
CA ALA A 116 -9.08 -7.23 -3.71
C ALA A 116 -7.79 -6.52 -3.31
N TRP A 117 -7.43 -6.63 -2.03
CA TRP A 117 -6.25 -6.01 -1.45
C TRP A 117 -5.18 -7.08 -1.32
N ASN A 118 -3.93 -6.70 -1.62
CA ASN A 118 -2.77 -7.59 -1.62
C ASN A 118 -3.07 -8.87 -2.42
N ILE A 119 -3.39 -8.72 -3.71
CA ILE A 119 -3.88 -9.84 -4.54
C ILE A 119 -2.88 -10.99 -4.66
N PHE A 120 -1.58 -10.69 -4.53
CA PHE A 120 -0.51 -11.68 -4.55
C PHE A 120 -0.25 -12.32 -3.18
N ASN A 121 -0.94 -11.86 -2.13
CA ASN A 121 -0.80 -12.35 -0.76
C ASN A 121 0.64 -12.24 -0.24
N ASP A 122 1.32 -11.13 -0.53
CA ASP A 122 2.65 -10.88 0.01
C ASP A 122 2.57 -10.76 1.53
N LYS A 123 3.49 -11.43 2.23
CA LYS A 123 3.49 -11.54 3.69
C LYS A 123 4.74 -10.85 4.24
N PRO A 124 4.66 -10.24 5.43
CA PRO A 124 5.83 -9.59 6.00
C PRO A 124 6.94 -10.62 6.29
N GLY A 125 8.19 -10.18 6.15
CA GLY A 125 9.35 -10.99 6.50
C GLY A 125 9.34 -11.38 7.97
N THR A 126 9.70 -12.63 8.26
CA THR A 126 9.73 -13.13 9.64
C THR A 126 10.96 -12.61 10.38
N ILE A 127 10.80 -12.30 11.66
CA ILE A 127 11.89 -11.93 12.56
C ILE A 127 11.95 -12.90 13.74
N ALA A 128 13.13 -13.03 14.35
CA ALA A 128 13.26 -13.77 15.59
C ALA A 128 12.55 -13.03 16.74
N THR A 129 11.79 -13.77 17.54
CA THR A 129 11.13 -13.29 18.75
C THR A 129 11.57 -14.11 19.95
N SER A 130 11.55 -13.50 21.13
CA SER A 130 11.90 -14.18 22.39
C SER A 130 10.67 -14.50 23.24
N LEU A 131 9.56 -13.81 23.01
CA LEU A 131 8.30 -14.00 23.72
C LEU A 131 7.23 -14.51 22.74
N PRO A 132 6.36 -15.45 23.17
CA PRO A 132 5.36 -16.06 22.29
C PRO A 132 4.25 -15.09 21.84
N TYR A 133 4.11 -13.95 22.52
CA TYR A 133 3.13 -12.91 22.19
C TYR A 133 3.73 -11.75 21.36
N ASP A 134 5.03 -11.76 21.09
CA ASP A 134 5.64 -10.79 20.19
C ASP A 134 5.20 -11.06 18.75
N ALA A 135 4.97 -10.00 17.98
CA ALA A 135 4.74 -10.14 16.56
C ALA A 135 6.00 -10.75 15.89
N GLY A 136 5.83 -11.86 15.18
CA GLY A 136 6.89 -12.54 14.43
C GLY A 136 7.38 -11.79 13.17
N PHE A 137 7.11 -10.49 13.07
CA PHE A 137 7.48 -9.62 11.96
C PHE A 137 7.57 -8.16 12.44
N ASP A 138 8.10 -7.26 11.60
CA ASP A 138 8.11 -5.82 11.90
C ASP A 138 6.71 -5.19 11.74
N SER A 139 5.94 -5.23 12.82
CA SER A 139 4.59 -4.66 12.91
C SER A 139 4.53 -3.14 12.88
N THR A 140 5.67 -2.45 12.97
CA THR A 140 5.73 -1.00 12.81
C THR A 140 5.61 -0.60 11.35
N ASN A 141 6.14 -1.44 10.45
CA ASN A 141 6.28 -1.11 9.04
C ASN A 141 5.36 -1.88 8.10
N TYR A 142 5.03 -3.13 8.43
CA TYR A 142 4.33 -4.04 7.52
C TYR A 142 2.98 -4.50 8.09
N SER A 143 2.09 -4.94 7.20
CA SER A 143 0.77 -5.46 7.58
C SER A 143 0.79 -6.99 7.68
N ALA A 144 0.18 -7.55 8.72
CA ALA A 144 -0.09 -9.00 8.79
C ALA A 144 -1.28 -9.41 7.89
N VAL A 145 -2.08 -8.45 7.43
CA VAL A 145 -3.23 -8.73 6.57
C VAL A 145 -2.70 -9.20 5.22
N GLY A 146 -2.97 -10.47 4.91
CA GLY A 146 -2.71 -11.04 3.60
C GLY A 146 -3.72 -10.56 2.56
N ARG A 147 -4.13 -11.48 1.69
CA ARG A 147 -5.16 -11.19 0.69
C ARG A 147 -6.51 -10.99 1.35
N LEU A 148 -7.15 -9.86 1.04
CA LEU A 148 -8.51 -9.55 1.48
C LEU A 148 -9.37 -9.26 0.26
N ILE A 149 -10.54 -9.89 0.16
CA ILE A 149 -11.53 -9.63 -0.89
C ILE A 149 -12.78 -9.10 -0.21
N SER A 150 -13.31 -7.99 -0.73
CA SER A 150 -14.54 -7.38 -0.25
C SER A 150 -15.49 -7.07 -1.40
N PHE A 151 -16.76 -7.26 -1.13
CA PHE A 151 -17.84 -6.87 -2.02
C PHE A 151 -18.76 -5.91 -1.28
N GLY A 152 -19.17 -4.84 -1.95
CA GLY A 152 -20.00 -3.79 -1.37
C GLY A 152 -21.17 -3.43 -2.28
N ILE A 153 -22.31 -3.15 -1.67
CA ILE A 153 -23.51 -2.62 -2.31
C ILE A 153 -23.90 -1.33 -1.59
N SER A 154 -24.17 -0.26 -2.32
CA SER A 154 -24.73 0.98 -1.77
C SER A 154 -25.87 1.50 -2.65
N LYS A 155 -26.84 2.19 -2.05
CA LYS A 155 -28.01 2.76 -2.73
C LYS A 155 -28.21 4.19 -2.26
N SER A 156 -28.19 5.14 -3.17
CA SER A 156 -28.63 6.52 -2.93
C SER A 156 -30.10 6.69 -3.36
N TRP A 157 -30.89 7.37 -2.53
CA TRP A 157 -32.32 7.63 -2.75
C TRP A 157 -32.55 9.02 -3.32
#